data_AF-A0A3D0YVI4-F1
#
_entry.id   AF-A0A3D0YVI4-F1
#
_cell.length_a   1.000
_cell.length_b   1.000
_cell.length_c   1.000
_cell.angle_alpha   90.00
_cell.angle_beta   90.00
_cell.angle_gamma   90.00
#
_symmetry.space_group_name_H-M   'P 1'
#
loop_
_entity.id
_entity.type
_entity.pdbx_description
1 polymer ?
#
loop_
_entity_poly.entity_id
_entity_poly.type
_entity_poly.pdbx_seq_one_letter_code
_entity_poly.pdbx_strand_id
1 'polypeptide(L)'
;MSSYVELVVGIFAIRQNGIGNLFCSIGELSVESSFKHQHFIIGLQDFISKITTDEYKMLHMQTAFRQLNRMFILSMWEILVGHNRYNDICNEEEIQFFRHIRNGCAHDNKLNFKQLEKTAKWRTVELKSSDIARSIFPDVLKDGDPILLLIDINNKYFTPINFYK
;
A
#
# COMPACT_ATOMS: atom_id res chain seq x y z
N MET A 1 6.21 1.65 9.54
CA MET A 1 6.64 1.71 8.12
C MET A 1 7.47 0.49 7.73
N SER A 2 8.45 0.04 8.55
CA SER A 2 9.29 -1.13 8.20
C SER A 2 8.48 -2.40 7.91
N SER A 3 7.52 -2.78 8.76
CA SER A 3 6.74 -4.02 8.56
C SER A 3 5.89 -4.03 7.29
N TYR A 4 5.38 -2.88 6.85
CA TYR A 4 4.68 -2.76 5.57
C TYR A 4 5.65 -2.90 4.39
N VAL A 5 6.82 -2.24 4.46
CA VAL A 5 7.86 -2.36 3.43
C VAL A 5 8.39 -3.79 3.37
N GLU A 6 8.62 -4.46 4.50
CA GLU A 6 9.03 -5.87 4.60
C GLU A 6 7.98 -6.79 3.95
N LEU A 7 6.69 -6.57 4.21
CA LEU A 7 5.60 -7.32 3.58
C LEU A 7 5.49 -7.06 2.08
N VAL A 8 5.60 -5.81 1.64
CA VAL A 8 5.60 -5.44 0.22
C VAL A 8 6.78 -6.07 -0.49
N VAL A 9 7.99 -5.93 0.04
CA VAL A 9 9.21 -6.53 -0.49
C VAL A 9 9.09 -8.05 -0.53
N GLY A 10 8.57 -8.70 0.51
CA GLY A 10 8.31 -10.13 0.53
C GLY A 10 7.36 -10.58 -0.57
N ILE A 11 6.25 -9.88 -0.78
CA ILE A 11 5.28 -10.23 -1.84
C ILE A 11 5.86 -9.95 -3.24
N PHE A 12 6.58 -8.85 -3.43
CA PHE A 12 7.26 -8.55 -4.70
C PHE A 12 8.37 -9.55 -5.01
N ALA A 13 9.14 -9.95 -4.00
CA ALA A 13 10.18 -10.98 -4.11
C ALA A 13 9.61 -12.31 -4.58
N ILE A 14 8.43 -12.70 -4.06
CA ILE A 14 7.73 -13.91 -4.49
C ILE A 14 7.18 -13.78 -5.93
N ARG A 15 6.76 -12.59 -6.36
CA ARG A 15 6.21 -12.35 -7.71
C ARG A 15 7.27 -12.29 -8.82
N GLN A 16 8.52 -11.97 -8.50
CA GLN A 16 9.60 -11.87 -9.48
C GLN A 16 10.37 -13.19 -9.54
N ASN A 17 10.28 -13.93 -10.65
CA ASN A 17 10.90 -15.25 -10.81
C ASN A 17 12.40 -15.27 -10.43
N GLY A 18 13.15 -14.21 -10.75
CA GLY A 18 14.58 -14.10 -10.41
C GLY A 18 14.84 -13.92 -8.91
N ILE A 19 13.96 -13.23 -8.19
CA ILE A 19 14.09 -13.00 -6.75
C ILE A 19 13.54 -14.20 -5.96
N GLY A 20 12.47 -14.82 -6.44
CA GLY A 20 11.92 -16.05 -5.85
C GLY A 20 12.98 -17.15 -5.77
N ASN A 21 13.79 -17.33 -6.82
CA ASN A 21 14.91 -18.28 -6.82
C ASN A 21 15.99 -17.95 -5.78
N LEU A 22 16.22 -16.66 -5.50
CA LEU A 22 17.14 -16.22 -4.45
C LEU A 22 16.58 -16.55 -3.05
N PHE A 23 15.27 -16.38 -2.82
CA PHE A 23 14.65 -16.74 -1.55
C PHE A 23 14.59 -18.25 -1.32
N CYS A 24 14.49 -19.06 -2.38
CA CYS A 24 14.60 -20.51 -2.28
C CYS A 24 15.95 -20.96 -1.71
N SER A 25 17.03 -20.18 -1.83
CA SER A 25 18.35 -20.54 -1.29
C SER A 25 18.50 -20.31 0.22
N ILE A 26 17.57 -19.56 0.83
CA ILE A 26 17.54 -19.29 2.28
C ILE A 26 16.99 -20.50 3.06
N GLY A 27 16.21 -21.37 2.42
CA GLY A 27 15.69 -22.61 2.98
C GLY A 27 14.49 -22.40 3.91
N GLU A 28 14.73 -21.86 5.10
CA GLU A 28 13.71 -21.71 6.16
C GLU A 28 13.69 -20.29 6.75
N LEU A 29 12.49 -19.81 7.06
CA LEU A 29 12.28 -18.56 7.80
C LEU A 29 11.54 -18.86 9.10
N SER A 30 12.11 -18.47 10.24
CA SER A 30 11.43 -18.54 11.53
C SER A 30 10.66 -17.24 11.79
N VAL A 31 9.37 -17.37 12.08
CA VAL A 31 8.50 -16.29 12.54
C VAL A 31 8.34 -16.44 14.05
N GLU A 32 8.83 -15.45 14.78
CA GLU A 32 8.74 -15.44 16.23
C GLU A 32 7.30 -15.23 16.70
N SER A 33 6.90 -16.00 17.73
CA SER A 33 5.60 -15.90 18.36
C SER A 33 5.78 -15.40 19.79
N SER A 34 4.84 -14.57 20.23
CA SER A 34 4.75 -14.14 21.64
C SER A 34 4.50 -15.30 22.61
N PHE A 35 4.06 -16.46 22.10
CA PHE A 35 3.91 -17.69 22.87
C PHE A 35 5.20 -18.50 22.81
N LYS A 36 5.82 -18.72 23.98
CA LYS A 36 7.03 -19.55 24.10
C LYS A 36 6.81 -20.90 23.41
N HIS A 37 7.76 -21.27 22.54
CA HIS A 37 7.80 -22.52 21.77
C HIS A 37 6.77 -22.66 20.63
N GLN A 38 6.08 -21.59 20.24
CA GLN A 38 5.17 -21.59 19.09
C GLN A 38 5.72 -20.80 17.90
N HIS A 39 7.03 -20.88 17.68
CA HIS A 39 7.65 -20.30 16.49
C HIS A 39 7.13 -21.01 15.25
N PHE A 40 6.78 -20.23 14.22
CA PHE A 40 6.37 -20.77 12.93
C PHE A 40 7.59 -20.86 12.03
N ILE A 41 7.95 -22.06 11.59
CA ILE A 41 9.01 -22.25 10.60
C ILE A 41 8.36 -22.38 9.23
N ILE A 42 8.77 -21.53 8.30
CA ILE A 42 8.27 -21.50 6.93
C ILE A 42 9.38 -22.01 6.03
N GLY A 43 9.17 -23.18 5.41
CA GLY A 43 10.01 -23.65 4.31
C GLY A 43 9.78 -22.78 3.07
N LEU A 44 10.71 -21.87 2.80
CA LEU A 44 10.56 -20.84 1.77
C LEU A 44 10.49 -21.45 0.36
N GLN A 45 11.29 -22.49 0.10
CA GLN A 45 11.30 -23.17 -1.20
C GLN A 45 9.95 -23.82 -1.51
N ASP A 46 9.39 -24.59 -0.57
CA ASP A 46 8.08 -25.23 -0.71
C ASP A 46 6.95 -24.22 -0.81
N PHE A 47 7.04 -23.13 -0.04
CA PHE A 47 6.06 -22.06 -0.08
C PHE A 47 6.05 -21.36 -1.45
N ILE A 48 7.21 -20.94 -1.95
CA ILE A 48 7.35 -20.27 -3.25
C ILE A 48 6.91 -21.20 -4.39
N SER A 49 7.38 -22.45 -4.41
CA SER A 49 6.98 -23.46 -5.40
C SER A 49 5.46 -23.66 -5.44
N LYS A 50 4.81 -23.76 -4.27
CA LYS A 50 3.36 -23.92 -4.18
C LYS A 50 2.62 -22.71 -4.74
N ILE A 51 3.14 -21.50 -4.54
CA ILE A 51 2.51 -20.25 -4.97
C ILE A 51 2.65 -20.02 -6.47
N THR A 52 3.80 -20.36 -7.05
CA THR A 52 4.09 -20.10 -8.47
C THR A 52 3.44 -21.11 -9.42
N THR A 53 3.13 -22.31 -8.95
CA THR A 53 2.54 -23.38 -9.76
C THR A 53 1.02 -23.36 -9.86
N ASP A 54 0.35 -22.49 -9.10
CA ASP A 54 -1.09 -22.55 -8.90
C ASP A 54 -1.73 -21.18 -9.22
N GLU A 55 -2.37 -21.05 -10.39
CA GLU A 55 -3.04 -19.81 -10.83
C GLU A 55 -4.08 -19.33 -9.80
N TYR A 56 -4.70 -20.26 -9.07
CA TYR A 56 -5.64 -19.96 -7.99
C TYR A 56 -4.96 -19.19 -6.83
N LYS A 57 -3.68 -19.44 -6.56
CA LYS A 57 -2.93 -18.74 -5.50
C LYS A 57 -2.46 -17.35 -5.93
N MET A 58 -2.21 -17.11 -7.22
CA MET A 58 -1.91 -15.77 -7.72
C MET A 58 -3.06 -14.79 -7.47
N LEU A 59 -4.32 -15.21 -7.68
CA LEU A 59 -5.49 -14.38 -7.40
C LEU A 59 -5.61 -14.05 -5.91
N HIS A 60 -5.36 -15.03 -5.03
CA HIS A 60 -5.36 -14.83 -3.58
C HIS A 60 -4.24 -13.91 -3.12
N MET A 61 -3.05 -14.00 -3.72
CA MET A 61 -1.95 -13.08 -3.45
C MET A 61 -2.27 -11.65 -3.87
N GLN A 62 -2.86 -11.44 -5.06
CA GLN A 62 -3.30 -10.12 -5.48
C GLN A 62 -4.35 -9.56 -4.52
N THR A 63 -5.26 -10.41 -4.05
CA THR A 63 -6.28 -10.03 -3.08
C THR A 63 -5.64 -9.63 -1.75
N ALA A 64 -4.73 -10.44 -1.21
CA ALA A 64 -3.99 -10.15 0.01
C ALA A 64 -3.19 -8.85 -0.10
N PHE A 65 -2.53 -8.61 -1.24
CA PHE A 65 -1.78 -7.40 -1.50
C PHE A 65 -2.68 -6.16 -1.55
N ARG A 66 -3.84 -6.25 -2.19
CA ARG A 66 -4.84 -5.17 -2.17
C ARG A 66 -5.33 -4.89 -0.75
N GLN A 67 -5.57 -5.91 0.06
CA GLN A 67 -5.95 -5.71 1.47
C GLN A 67 -4.84 -5.02 2.26
N LEU A 68 -3.58 -5.42 2.06
CA LEU A 68 -2.42 -4.79 2.67
C LEU A 68 -2.33 -3.30 2.30
N ASN A 69 -2.44 -2.97 1.01
CA ASN A 69 -2.44 -1.58 0.54
C ASN A 69 -3.57 -0.76 1.15
N ARG A 70 -4.77 -1.34 1.25
CA ARG A 70 -5.91 -0.68 1.93
C ARG A 70 -5.60 -0.40 3.39
N MET A 71 -5.14 -1.38 4.15
CA MET A 71 -4.80 -1.22 5.57
C MET A 71 -3.70 -0.17 5.77
N PHE A 72 -2.72 -0.14 4.88
CA PHE A 72 -1.65 0.85 4.91
C PHE A 72 -2.17 2.27 4.64
N ILE A 73 -2.97 2.46 3.58
CA ILE A 73 -3.62 3.74 3.27
C ILE A 73 -4.44 4.24 4.47
N LEU A 74 -5.26 3.38 5.06
CA LEU A 74 -6.05 3.73 6.24
C LEU A 74 -5.14 4.19 7.39
N SER A 75 -4.11 3.40 7.71
CA SER A 75 -3.19 3.70 8.82
C SER A 75 -2.43 5.01 8.61
N MET A 76 -1.94 5.26 7.39
CA MET A 76 -1.16 6.45 7.08
C MET A 76 -2.03 7.71 7.05
N TRP A 77 -3.30 7.58 6.71
CA TRP A 77 -4.26 8.68 6.84
C TRP A 77 -4.48 9.08 8.30
N GLU A 78 -4.63 8.12 9.22
CA GLU A 78 -4.80 8.42 10.64
C GLU A 78 -3.55 9.14 11.21
N ILE A 79 -2.34 8.73 10.78
CA ILE A 79 -1.11 9.45 11.14
C ILE A 79 -1.12 10.88 10.59
N LEU A 80 -1.48 11.05 9.32
CA LEU A 80 -1.53 12.35 8.67
C LEU A 80 -2.49 13.31 9.40
N VAL A 81 -3.72 12.86 9.68
CA VAL A 81 -4.74 13.68 10.37
C VAL A 81 -4.34 13.99 11.81
N GLY A 82 -3.61 13.08 12.47
CA GLY A 82 -3.06 13.30 13.80
C GLY A 82 -1.91 14.32 13.87
N HIS A 83 -1.35 14.73 12.73
CA HIS A 83 -0.22 15.65 12.69
C HIS A 83 -0.67 17.12 12.74
N ASN A 84 0.05 17.97 13.50
CA ASN A 84 -0.31 19.38 13.69
C ASN A 84 -0.45 20.18 12.38
N ARG A 85 0.41 19.90 11.41
CA ARG A 85 0.42 20.49 10.06
C ARG A 85 -0.82 20.17 9.21
N TYR A 86 -1.60 19.15 9.56
CA TYR A 86 -2.74 18.71 8.77
C TYR A 86 -3.74 19.83 8.49
N ASN A 87 -4.07 20.64 9.51
CA ASN A 87 -5.05 21.71 9.37
C ASN A 87 -4.64 22.73 8.31
N ASP A 88 -3.34 22.95 8.12
CA ASP A 88 -2.81 23.89 7.14
C ASP A 88 -2.88 23.35 5.71
N ILE A 89 -2.70 22.03 5.56
CA ILE A 89 -2.59 21.37 4.24
C ILE A 89 -3.84 20.58 3.85
N CYS A 90 -4.87 20.55 4.71
CA CYS A 90 -6.02 19.66 4.54
C CYS A 90 -6.75 19.87 3.22
N ASN A 91 -6.60 21.04 2.60
CA ASN A 91 -7.29 21.45 1.37
C ASN A 91 -6.45 21.29 0.10
N GLU A 92 -5.18 20.89 0.22
CA GLU A 92 -4.29 20.67 -0.91
C GLU A 92 -4.75 19.48 -1.77
N GLU A 93 -4.48 19.55 -3.07
CA GLU A 93 -5.03 18.60 -4.05
C GLU A 93 -4.62 17.15 -3.76
N GLU A 94 -3.36 16.91 -3.39
CA GLU A 94 -2.87 15.55 -3.08
C GLU A 94 -3.43 15.03 -1.76
N ILE A 95 -3.76 15.93 -0.82
CA ILE A 95 -4.36 15.59 0.47
C ILE A 95 -5.84 15.25 0.27
N GLN A 96 -6.56 15.98 -0.58
CA GLN A 96 -7.92 15.64 -0.99
C GLN A 96 -7.93 14.33 -1.80
N PHE A 97 -6.97 14.13 -2.71
CA PHE A 97 -6.80 12.85 -3.40
C PHE A 97 -6.64 11.71 -2.38
N PHE A 98 -5.70 11.83 -1.44
CA PHE A 98 -5.45 10.79 -0.44
C PHE A 98 -6.68 10.54 0.46
N ARG A 99 -7.44 11.58 0.81
CA ARG A 99 -8.72 11.47 1.53
C ARG A 99 -9.72 10.58 0.80
N HIS A 100 -9.91 10.80 -0.50
CA HIS A 100 -10.87 10.03 -1.30
C HIS A 100 -10.40 8.60 -1.55
N ILE A 101 -9.10 8.39 -1.76
CA ILE A 101 -8.50 7.05 -1.81
C ILE A 101 -8.72 6.32 -0.48
N ARG A 102 -8.44 6.97 0.66
CA ARG A 102 -8.71 6.41 1.98
C ARG A 102 -10.17 6.02 2.13
N ASN A 103 -11.09 6.89 1.73
CA ASN A 103 -12.52 6.59 1.83
C ASN A 103 -12.89 5.36 1.00
N GLY A 104 -12.44 5.28 -0.25
CA GLY A 104 -12.74 4.10 -1.05
C GLY A 104 -12.05 2.83 -0.54
N CYS A 105 -10.88 2.92 0.10
CA CYS A 105 -10.27 1.77 0.77
C CYS A 105 -11.12 1.27 1.94
N ALA A 106 -11.82 2.16 2.66
CA ALA A 106 -12.79 1.79 3.69
C ALA A 106 -14.09 1.21 3.12
N HIS A 107 -14.43 1.51 1.86
CA HIS A 107 -15.65 1.07 1.17
C HIS A 107 -15.35 0.05 0.07
N ASP A 108 -14.86 -1.13 0.47
CA ASP A 108 -14.64 -2.27 -0.42
C ASP A 108 -13.82 -1.97 -1.67
N ASN A 109 -12.80 -1.12 -1.51
CA ASN A 109 -11.88 -0.73 -2.58
C ASN A 109 -12.58 0.02 -3.73
N LYS A 110 -13.70 0.68 -3.47
CA LYS A 110 -14.44 1.48 -4.47
C LYS A 110 -14.51 2.93 -4.05
N LEU A 111 -14.24 3.84 -4.99
CA LEU A 111 -14.41 5.27 -4.75
C LEU A 111 -15.85 5.56 -4.31
N ASN A 112 -15.99 6.12 -3.11
CA ASN A 112 -17.26 6.44 -2.51
C ASN A 112 -17.23 7.91 -2.09
N PHE A 113 -17.93 8.78 -2.79
CA PHE A 113 -18.14 10.16 -2.39
C PHE A 113 -19.38 10.70 -3.11
N LYS A 114 -20.09 11.64 -2.48
CA LYS A 114 -21.28 12.26 -3.07
C LYS A 114 -20.90 13.25 -4.18
N GLN A 115 -19.92 14.09 -3.88
CA GLN A 115 -19.36 15.10 -4.78
C GLN A 115 -17.93 15.42 -4.35
N LEU A 116 -17.13 15.91 -5.29
CA LEU A 116 -15.81 16.48 -5.01
C LEU A 116 -15.99 17.96 -4.71
N GLU A 117 -15.85 18.35 -3.44
CA GLU A 117 -15.92 19.76 -3.03
C GLU A 117 -14.63 20.53 -3.37
N LYS A 118 -13.53 19.80 -3.55
CA LYS A 118 -12.19 20.34 -3.83
C LYS A 118 -11.53 19.46 -4.88
N THR A 119 -10.62 20.05 -5.65
CA THR A 119 -9.79 19.31 -6.61
C THR A 119 -9.02 18.23 -5.86
N ALA A 120 -9.11 17.00 -6.36
CA ALA A 120 -8.47 15.82 -5.79
C ALA A 120 -7.57 15.21 -6.85
N LYS A 121 -6.28 15.58 -6.82
CA LYS A 121 -5.32 15.25 -7.86
C LYS A 121 -3.98 14.83 -7.27
N TRP A 122 -3.36 13.83 -7.88
CA TRP A 122 -1.99 13.43 -7.59
C TRP A 122 -1.27 13.12 -8.91
N ARG A 123 -0.17 13.83 -9.19
CA ARG A 123 0.57 13.76 -10.46
C ARG A 123 -0.37 13.98 -11.65
N THR A 124 -0.50 12.98 -12.52
CA THR A 124 -1.36 13.01 -13.72
C THR A 124 -2.75 12.42 -13.47
N VAL A 125 -3.04 11.92 -12.26
CA VAL A 125 -4.32 11.30 -11.91
C VAL A 125 -5.16 12.31 -11.15
N GLU A 126 -6.31 12.66 -11.74
CA GLU A 126 -7.32 13.53 -11.14
C GLU A 126 -8.61 12.75 -10.97
N LEU A 127 -9.16 12.75 -9.76
CA LEU A 127 -10.45 12.14 -9.48
C LEU A 127 -11.57 13.04 -9.98
N LYS A 128 -12.58 12.44 -10.60
CA LYS A 128 -13.78 13.13 -11.08
C LYS A 128 -15.02 12.53 -10.44
N SER A 129 -16.11 13.30 -10.41
CA SER A 129 -17.41 12.79 -9.96
C SER A 129 -17.88 11.56 -10.75
N SER A 130 -17.43 11.42 -11.99
CA SER A 130 -17.69 10.24 -12.83
C SER A 130 -16.94 8.98 -12.38
N ASP A 131 -15.94 9.08 -11.50
CA ASP A 131 -15.18 7.94 -10.98
C ASP A 131 -15.85 7.25 -9.79
N ILE A 132 -17.04 7.66 -9.37
CA ILE A 132 -17.79 6.98 -8.29
C ILE A 132 -17.94 5.49 -8.62
N ALA A 133 -17.78 4.64 -7.60
CA ALA A 133 -17.77 3.18 -7.67
C ALA A 133 -16.62 2.55 -8.48
N ARG A 134 -15.74 3.33 -9.11
CA ARG A 134 -14.51 2.83 -9.73
C ARG A 134 -13.60 2.22 -8.67
N SER A 135 -12.96 1.10 -9.00
CA SER A 135 -12.08 0.43 -8.06
C SER A 135 -10.81 1.25 -7.84
N ILE A 136 -10.34 1.39 -6.61
CA ILE A 136 -9.05 2.05 -6.35
C ILE A 136 -7.93 1.20 -6.94
N PHE A 137 -7.82 -0.04 -6.47
CA PHE A 137 -6.91 -1.02 -7.07
C PHE A 137 -7.70 -1.97 -7.98
N PRO A 138 -7.26 -2.22 -9.23
CA PRO A 138 -6.05 -1.70 -9.87
C PRO A 138 -6.32 -0.45 -10.76
N ASP A 139 -7.52 0.13 -10.75
CA ASP A 139 -7.93 1.07 -11.80
C ASP A 139 -7.42 2.49 -11.60
N VAL A 140 -7.41 2.98 -10.35
CA VAL A 140 -6.95 4.33 -10.00
C VAL A 140 -5.48 4.31 -9.59
N LEU A 141 -5.11 3.35 -8.74
CA LEU A 141 -3.76 3.15 -8.23
C LEU A 141 -3.27 1.74 -8.56
N LYS A 142 -1.98 1.64 -8.86
CA LYS A 142 -1.22 0.39 -8.95
C LYS A 142 -0.63 0.02 -7.60
N ASP A 143 -0.17 -1.22 -7.51
CA ASP A 143 0.34 -1.84 -6.29
C ASP A 143 1.42 -1.01 -5.56
N GLY A 144 2.30 -0.30 -6.28
CA GLY A 144 3.37 0.52 -5.71
C GLY A 144 3.01 1.98 -5.43
N ASP A 145 1.90 2.47 -5.98
CA ASP A 145 1.52 3.88 -5.92
C ASP A 145 1.25 4.41 -4.49
N PRO A 146 0.70 3.63 -3.54
CA PRO A 146 0.47 4.13 -2.18
C PRO A 146 1.75 4.61 -1.49
N ILE A 147 2.87 3.94 -1.72
CA ILE A 147 4.17 4.36 -1.17
C ILE A 147 4.61 5.68 -1.81
N LEU A 148 4.50 5.77 -3.14
CA LEU A 148 4.89 6.96 -3.89
C LEU A 148 4.06 8.18 -3.50
N LEU A 149 2.75 8.02 -3.35
CA LEU A 149 1.84 9.06 -2.87
C LEU A 149 2.30 9.62 -1.52
N LEU A 150 2.63 8.75 -0.58
CA LEU A 150 3.06 9.17 0.76
C LEU A 150 4.45 9.79 0.77
N ILE A 151 5.37 9.32 -0.07
CA ILE A 151 6.68 9.96 -0.25
C ILE A 151 6.50 11.38 -0.80
N ASP A 152 5.64 11.57 -1.80
CA ASP A 152 5.37 12.89 -2.38
C ASP A 152 4.74 13.84 -1.34
N ILE A 153 3.75 13.36 -0.57
CA ILE A 153 3.15 14.11 0.55
C ILE A 153 4.20 14.46 1.61
N ASN A 154 5.01 13.49 2.03
CA ASN A 154 6.05 13.69 3.03
C ASN A 154 7.06 14.75 2.58
N ASN A 155 7.58 14.61 1.36
CA ASN A 155 8.57 15.54 0.81
C ASN A 155 8.02 16.95 0.60
N LYS A 156 6.75 17.09 0.22
CA LYS A 156 6.13 18.39 -0.03
C LYS A 156 5.79 19.14 1.25
N TYR A 157 5.35 18.45 2.30
CA TYR A 157 4.74 19.11 3.47
C TYR A 157 5.48 18.92 4.79
N PHE A 158 6.36 17.92 4.92
CA PHE A 158 6.95 17.52 6.20
C PHE A 158 8.48 17.47 6.18
N THR A 159 9.10 17.13 5.05
CA THR A 159 10.55 17.21 4.90
C THR A 159 10.95 18.67 4.66
N PRO A 160 11.89 19.26 5.44
CA PRO A 160 12.41 20.57 5.14
C PRO A 160 13.05 20.56 3.74
N ILE A 161 12.65 21.51 2.90
CA ILE A 161 13.40 21.81 1.68
C ILE A 161 14.75 22.36 2.13
N ASN A 162 15.78 21.50 2.18
CA ASN A 162 17.15 21.96 2.32
C ASN A 162 17.51 22.70 1.03
N PHE A 163 17.35 24.03 1.03
CA PHE A 163 17.82 24.92 -0.04
C PHE A 163 19.36 24.99 -0.15
N TYR A 164 20.08 24.10 0.53
CA TYR A 164 21.53 24.00 0.47
C TYR A 164 21.97 22.54 0.41
N LYS A 165 22.30 22.08 -0.80
CA LYS A 165 23.44 21.20 -1.12
C LYS A 165 23.76 21.33 -2.60
#